data_AF-A0A165PAG2-F1
#
_entry.id   AF-A0A165PAG2-F1
#
_cell.length_a   1.000
_cell.length_b   1.000
_cell.length_c   1.000
_cell.angle_alpha   90.00
_cell.angle_beta   90.00
_cell.angle_gamma   90.00
#
_symmetry.space_group_name_H-M   'P 1'
#
loop_
_entity.id
_entity.type
_entity.pdbx_description
1 polymer ?
#
loop_
_entity_poly.entity_id
_entity_poly.type
_entity_poly.pdbx_seq_one_letter_code
_entity_poly.pdbx_strand_id
1 'polypeptide(L)'
;MPVTFFPPDATGKHLPDFSTLLIKGSYHSSAAIHLCLSRLKNAPDAKALLLTPSRHAFVHALQELDDDWLTLFAGYGRVAALSSRIEVHYPPTPIHLAFFLSTLRKSSCPEEGNLPGLQNVYLNLPRLIVLHELSSYFSESEAT
;
A
#
# COMPACT_ATOMS: atom_id res chain seq x y z
N MET A 1 11.36 22.23 7.24
CA MET A 1 10.48 21.56 8.23
C MET A 1 10.13 20.17 7.74
N PRO A 2 10.12 19.13 8.59
CA PRO A 2 9.71 17.80 8.16
C PRO A 2 8.20 17.82 7.93
N VAL A 3 7.77 17.96 6.68
CA VAL A 3 6.37 17.79 6.29
C VAL A 3 5.99 16.34 6.59
N THR A 4 5.25 16.15 7.67
CA THR A 4 4.55 14.91 7.98
C THR A 4 3.46 14.72 6.93
N PHE A 5 3.28 13.48 6.47
CA PHE A 5 2.18 13.13 5.58
C PHE A 5 0.88 12.94 6.36
N PHE A 6 0.95 12.74 7.66
CA PHE A 6 -0.24 12.62 8.49
C PHE A 6 -0.82 14.01 8.81
N PRO A 7 -2.15 14.11 8.97
CA PRO A 7 -2.82 15.34 9.34
C PRO A 7 -2.30 15.90 10.68
N PRO A 8 -2.44 17.21 10.95
CA PRO A 8 -1.75 17.90 12.05
C PRO A 8 -2.15 17.45 13.46
N ASP A 9 -3.30 16.81 13.60
CA ASP A 9 -3.80 16.12 14.80
C ASP A 9 -3.13 14.75 15.05
N ALA A 10 -2.52 14.16 14.01
CA ALA A 10 -1.65 13.00 14.16
C ALA A 10 -0.33 13.43 14.83
N THR A 11 -0.35 13.42 16.16
CA THR A 11 0.75 13.81 17.04
C THR A 11 2.09 13.15 16.70
N GLY A 12 2.85 13.72 15.75
CA GLY A 12 4.32 13.79 15.62
C GLY A 12 5.20 12.56 15.90
N LYS A 13 4.65 11.39 16.20
CA LYS A 13 5.36 10.18 16.56
C LYS A 13 5.56 9.39 15.27
N HIS A 14 6.78 9.46 14.76
CA HIS A 14 7.21 8.60 13.69
C HIS A 14 6.98 7.13 14.09
N LEU A 15 6.46 6.33 13.15
CA LEU A 15 6.45 4.88 13.32
C LEU A 15 7.89 4.41 13.56
N PRO A 16 8.12 3.45 14.48
CA PRO A 16 9.44 2.85 14.64
C PRO A 16 9.88 2.18 13.33
N ASP A 17 11.17 1.88 13.22
CA ASP A 17 11.63 1.07 12.10
C ASP A 17 11.00 -0.32 12.15
N PHE A 18 10.49 -0.78 11.00
CA PHE A 18 9.80 -2.05 10.88
C PHE A 18 10.18 -2.74 9.57
N SER A 19 10.37 -4.06 9.64
CA SER A 19 10.33 -4.96 8.49
C SER A 19 8.91 -5.48 8.23
N THR A 20 8.10 -5.56 9.28
CA THR A 20 6.69 -5.96 9.24
C THR A 20 5.96 -5.22 10.35
N LEU A 21 4.77 -4.70 10.04
CA LEU A 21 3.94 -3.95 10.97
C LEU A 21 2.50 -4.47 10.84
N LEU A 22 1.91 -4.84 11.97
CA LEU A 22 0.49 -5.19 12.06
C LEU A 22 -0.23 -4.09 12.84
N ILE A 23 -1.18 -3.43 12.18
CA ILE A 23 -2.06 -2.44 12.78
C ILE A 23 -3.42 -3.10 13.01
N LYS A 24 -3.98 -2.92 14.22
CA LYS A 24 -5.30 -3.44 14.59
C LYS A 24 -6.17 -2.31 15.13
N GLY A 25 -7.48 -2.44 14.95
CA GLY A 25 -8.46 -1.46 15.42
C GLY A 25 -8.83 -0.43 14.35
N SER A 26 -9.53 0.62 14.76
CA SER A 26 -9.90 1.71 13.87
C SER A 26 -8.67 2.55 13.51
N TYR A 27 -8.54 2.83 12.22
CA TYR A 27 -7.55 3.75 11.68
C TYR A 27 -8.21 4.63 10.63
N HIS A 28 -7.58 5.77 10.35
CA HIS A 28 -8.04 6.72 9.35
C HIS A 28 -8.04 6.07 7.96
N SER A 29 -9.10 6.20 7.14
CA SER A 29 -9.20 5.50 5.85
C SER A 29 -8.05 5.85 4.88
N SER A 30 -7.44 7.03 5.02
CA SER A 30 -6.26 7.45 4.25
C SER A 30 -4.91 7.00 4.84
N ALA A 31 -4.89 6.36 6.01
CA ALA A 31 -3.65 5.99 6.71
C ALA A 31 -2.73 5.10 5.86
N ALA A 32 -3.31 4.18 5.08
CA ALA A 32 -2.54 3.34 4.17
C ALA A 32 -1.80 4.16 3.08
N ILE A 33 -2.44 5.23 2.57
CA ILE A 33 -1.84 6.15 1.59
C ILE A 33 -0.71 6.93 2.27
N HIS A 34 -0.97 7.50 3.43
CA HIS A 34 0.02 8.26 4.20
C HIS A 34 1.25 7.42 4.57
N LEU A 35 1.05 6.15 4.91
CA LEU A 35 2.13 5.20 5.16
C LEU A 35 3.00 4.98 3.91
N CYS A 36 2.36 4.78 2.75
CA CYS A 36 3.06 4.63 1.49
C CYS A 36 3.86 5.89 1.15
N LEU A 37 3.24 7.07 1.19
CA LEU A 37 3.91 8.36 0.93
C LEU A 37 5.11 8.59 1.87
N SER A 38 4.94 8.27 3.16
CA SER A 38 5.99 8.39 4.18
C SER A 38 7.20 7.52 3.87
N ARG A 39 6.99 6.28 3.44
CA ARG A 39 8.09 5.36 3.08
C ARG A 39 8.75 5.75 1.76
N LEU A 40 7.99 6.26 0.79
CA LEU A 40 8.52 6.65 -0.53
C LEU A 40 9.29 7.98 -0.52
N LYS A 41 9.02 8.87 0.44
CA LYS A 41 9.71 10.17 0.57
C LYS A 41 11.21 10.04 0.69
N ASN A 42 11.70 9.01 1.37
CA ASN A 42 13.13 8.79 1.60
C ASN A 42 13.74 7.75 0.65
N ALA A 43 12.98 7.29 -0.35
CA ALA A 43 13.40 6.24 -1.28
C ALA A 43 12.98 6.62 -2.72
N PRO A 44 13.84 7.35 -3.46
CA PRO A 44 13.47 7.98 -4.74
C PRO A 44 13.10 6.97 -5.85
N ASP A 45 13.70 5.78 -5.85
CA ASP A 45 13.45 4.75 -6.86
C ASP A 45 12.53 3.62 -6.38
N ALA A 46 12.02 3.74 -5.15
CA ALA A 46 11.14 2.73 -4.58
C ALA A 46 9.71 2.88 -5.11
N LYS A 47 9.00 1.75 -5.11
CA LYS A 47 7.55 1.65 -5.25
C LYS A 47 6.94 1.10 -3.96
N ALA A 48 5.68 1.43 -3.74
CA ALA A 48 4.85 0.86 -2.69
C ALA A 48 3.66 0.15 -3.34
N LEU A 49 3.33 -1.04 -2.84
CA LEU A 49 2.22 -1.83 -3.30
C LEU A 49 1.13 -1.82 -2.21
N LEU A 50 -0.08 -1.42 -2.58
CA LEU A 50 -1.25 -1.42 -1.70
C LEU A 50 -2.28 -2.43 -2.22
N LEU A 51 -2.58 -3.44 -1.42
CA LEU A 51 -3.62 -4.44 -1.71
C LEU A 51 -4.83 -4.15 -0.84
N THR A 52 -5.99 -3.91 -1.45
CA THR A 52 -7.24 -3.61 -0.73
C THR A 52 -8.41 -4.37 -1.36
N PRO A 53 -9.35 -4.94 -0.58
CA PRO A 53 -10.37 -5.87 -1.09
C PRO A 53 -11.33 -5.26 -2.12
N SER A 54 -11.66 -3.97 -2.01
CA SER A 54 -12.65 -3.33 -2.87
C SER A 54 -12.25 -1.91 -3.23
N ARG A 55 -12.17 -1.64 -4.54
CA ARG A 55 -11.94 -0.28 -5.04
C ARG A 55 -13.07 0.66 -4.63
N HIS A 56 -14.32 0.20 -4.74
CA HIS A 56 -15.47 1.03 -4.44
C HIS A 56 -15.50 1.42 -2.96
N ALA A 57 -15.37 0.43 -2.05
CA ALA A 57 -15.36 0.70 -0.61
C ALA A 57 -14.18 1.58 -0.21
N PHE A 58 -12.99 1.34 -0.79
CA PHE A 58 -11.81 2.14 -0.49
C PHE A 58 -11.95 3.60 -0.95
N VAL A 59 -12.40 3.83 -2.19
CA VAL A 59 -12.61 5.20 -2.70
C VAL A 59 -13.72 5.91 -1.94
N HIS A 60 -14.82 5.21 -1.64
CA HIS A 60 -15.92 5.77 -0.84
C HIS A 60 -15.45 6.19 0.55
N ALA A 61 -14.72 5.31 1.25
CA ALA A 61 -14.19 5.60 2.58
C ALA A 61 -13.19 6.76 2.57
N LEU A 62 -12.44 6.98 1.48
CA LEU A 62 -11.57 8.15 1.32
C LEU A 62 -12.36 9.43 1.06
N GLN A 63 -13.45 9.35 0.28
CA GLN A 63 -14.32 10.48 -0.02
C GLN A 63 -15.13 10.92 1.20
N GLU A 64 -15.66 9.97 1.97
CA GLU A 64 -16.41 10.25 3.20
C GLU A 64 -15.55 10.87 4.28
N LEU A 65 -14.28 10.46 4.34
CA LEU A 65 -13.34 10.98 5.32
C LEU A 65 -12.98 12.45 5.08
N ASP A 66 -13.02 12.89 3.82
CA ASP A 66 -12.64 14.23 3.36
C ASP A 66 -11.32 14.71 4.00
N ASP A 67 -10.24 13.95 3.78
CA ASP A 67 -8.95 14.23 4.39
C ASP A 67 -8.37 15.57 3.89
N ASP A 68 -8.43 16.59 4.75
CA ASP A 68 -7.89 17.93 4.51
C ASP A 68 -6.46 17.92 3.97
N TRP A 69 -5.60 17.02 4.48
CA TRP A 69 -4.21 16.94 4.03
C TRP A 69 -4.17 16.48 2.58
N LEU A 70 -4.90 15.44 2.22
CA LEU A 70 -4.92 14.96 0.84
C LEU A 70 -5.53 16.02 -0.08
N THR A 71 -6.61 16.67 0.34
CA THR A 71 -7.25 17.75 -0.43
C THR A 71 -6.29 18.92 -0.68
N LEU A 72 -5.51 19.33 0.33
CA LEU A 72 -4.57 20.44 0.22
C LEU A 72 -3.30 20.10 -0.55
N PHE A 73 -2.76 18.88 -0.38
CA PHE A 73 -1.42 18.53 -0.83
C PHE A 73 -1.39 17.58 -2.03
N ALA A 74 -2.47 16.89 -2.40
CA ALA A 74 -2.46 15.94 -3.53
C ALA A 74 -2.13 16.61 -4.87
N GLY A 75 -2.47 17.90 -5.04
CA GLY A 75 -2.15 18.69 -6.23
C GLY A 75 -0.68 19.13 -6.32
N TYR A 76 0.11 18.99 -5.25
CA TYR A 76 1.51 19.41 -5.28
C TYR A 76 2.35 18.40 -6.05
N GLY A 77 3.15 18.87 -7.01
CA GLY A 77 3.95 18.01 -7.88
C GLY A 77 4.81 16.98 -7.14
N ARG A 78 5.32 17.33 -5.95
CA ARG A 78 6.07 16.41 -5.08
C ARG A 78 5.20 15.25 -4.56
N VAL A 79 3.98 15.53 -4.13
CA VAL A 79 3.06 14.52 -3.62
C VAL A 79 2.51 13.70 -4.78
N ALA A 80 2.13 14.33 -5.88
CA ALA A 80 1.73 13.63 -7.10
C ALA A 80 2.82 12.65 -7.61
N ALA A 81 4.09 13.06 -7.59
CA ALA A 81 5.23 12.21 -7.96
C ALA A 81 5.53 11.09 -6.94
N LEU A 82 5.12 11.24 -5.68
CA LEU A 82 5.16 10.17 -4.69
C LEU A 82 3.98 9.19 -4.91
N SER A 83 2.78 9.73 -5.11
CA SER A 83 1.56 8.96 -5.34
C SER A 83 1.61 8.13 -6.62
N SER A 84 2.26 8.63 -7.69
CA SER A 84 2.43 7.87 -8.93
C SER A 84 3.29 6.60 -8.78
N ARG A 85 4.00 6.46 -7.65
CA ARG A 85 4.81 5.29 -7.30
C ARG A 85 4.10 4.35 -6.32
N ILE A 86 2.83 4.63 -5.99
CA ILE A 86 1.96 3.76 -5.23
C ILE A 86 1.10 2.98 -6.23
N GLU A 87 1.28 1.68 -6.29
CA GLU A 87 0.48 0.78 -7.12
C GLU A 87 -0.60 0.15 -6.25
N VAL A 88 -1.86 0.34 -6.64
CA VAL A 88 -3.01 -0.16 -5.89
C VAL A 88 -3.67 -1.29 -6.67
N HIS A 89 -3.77 -2.47 -6.04
CA HIS A 89 -4.49 -3.61 -6.60
C HIS A 89 -5.66 -4.01 -5.70
N TYR A 90 -6.68 -4.56 -6.33
CA TYR A 90 -7.97 -4.83 -5.71
C TYR A 90 -8.35 -6.31 -5.77
N PRO A 91 -7.66 -7.22 -5.05
CA PRO A 91 -8.03 -8.63 -5.07
C PRO A 91 -9.38 -8.81 -4.33
N PRO A 92 -10.47 -9.21 -5.00
CA PRO A 92 -11.79 -9.21 -4.38
C PRO A 92 -12.04 -10.39 -3.43
N THR A 93 -11.28 -11.48 -3.56
CA THR A 93 -11.45 -12.69 -2.74
C THR A 93 -10.12 -13.16 -2.15
N PRO A 94 -10.14 -14.02 -1.11
CA PRO A 94 -8.92 -14.53 -0.48
C PRO A 94 -8.04 -15.30 -1.48
N ILE A 95 -8.68 -15.98 -2.44
CA ILE A 95 -7.98 -16.72 -3.51
C ILE A 95 -7.23 -15.76 -4.43
N HIS A 96 -7.84 -14.64 -4.83
CA HIS A 96 -7.17 -13.62 -5.64
C HIS A 96 -6.00 -13.00 -4.89
N LEU A 97 -6.16 -12.74 -3.59
CA LEU A 97 -5.07 -12.23 -2.75
C LEU A 97 -3.93 -13.24 -2.66
N ALA A 98 -4.23 -14.51 -2.36
CA ALA A 98 -3.23 -15.56 -2.26
C ALA A 98 -2.50 -15.79 -3.59
N PHE A 99 -3.23 -15.81 -4.71
CA PHE A 99 -2.66 -15.90 -6.05
C PHE A 99 -1.73 -14.71 -6.30
N PHE A 100 -2.19 -13.48 -6.06
CA PHE A 100 -1.37 -12.29 -6.24
C PHE A 100 -0.08 -12.36 -5.42
N LEU A 101 -0.18 -12.67 -4.12
CA LEU A 101 0.97 -12.80 -3.23
C LEU A 101 1.92 -13.91 -3.70
N SER A 102 1.42 -15.01 -4.27
CA SER A 102 2.26 -16.08 -4.81
C SER A 102 3.08 -15.67 -6.04
N THR A 103 2.63 -14.65 -6.77
CA THR A 103 3.37 -14.06 -7.91
C THR A 103 4.48 -13.12 -7.46
N LEU A 104 4.43 -12.62 -6.22
CA LEU A 104 5.48 -11.80 -5.63
C LEU A 104 6.66 -12.70 -5.24
N ARG A 105 7.46 -13.09 -6.22
CA ARG A 105 8.72 -13.80 -5.99
C ARG A 105 9.85 -12.79 -5.95
N LYS A 106 10.70 -12.92 -4.93
CA LYS A 106 11.99 -12.24 -4.90
C LYS A 106 12.85 -12.83 -6.01
N SER A 107 13.34 -12.03 -6.95
CA SER A 107 14.40 -12.48 -7.85
C SER A 107 15.62 -12.79 -6.97
N SER A 108 15.88 -14.08 -6.77
CA SER A 108 17.05 -14.55 -6.05
C SER A 108 18.06 -15.01 -7.09
N CYS A 109 19.09 -14.20 -7.25
CA CYS A 109 20.34 -14.47 -7.95
C CYS A 109 20.36 -14.62 -9.49
N PRO A 110 21.50 -14.26 -10.11
CA PRO A 110 21.79 -14.48 -11.52
C PRO A 110 22.53 -15.82 -11.64
N GLU A 111 21.83 -16.92 -11.88
CA GLU A 111 22.48 -18.09 -12.46
C GLU A 111 21.73 -18.58 -13.69
N GLU A 112 22.53 -18.66 -14.75
CA GLU A 112 22.35 -19.18 -16.09
C GLU A 112 21.14 -20.12 -16.28
N GLY A 113 20.27 -19.74 -17.23
CA GLY A 113 19.23 -20.62 -17.74
C GLY A 113 18.01 -19.86 -18.23
N ASN A 114 18.04 -19.41 -19.48
CA ASN A 114 16.91 -18.83 -20.19
C ASN A 114 15.65 -19.71 -20.08
N LEU A 115 14.72 -19.32 -19.21
CA LEU A 115 13.32 -19.70 -19.29
C LEU A 115 12.47 -18.42 -19.25
N PRO A 116 11.65 -18.12 -20.28
CA PRO A 116 10.79 -16.94 -20.32
C PRO A 116 9.53 -17.19 -19.48
N GLY A 117 9.70 -17.41 -18.18
CA GLY A 117 8.61 -17.69 -17.25
C GLY A 117 8.29 -16.47 -16.41
N LEU A 118 7.41 -15.57 -16.88
CA LEU A 118 6.64 -14.59 -16.08
C LEU A 118 7.40 -13.72 -15.05
N GLN A 119 8.73 -13.66 -15.09
CA GLN A 119 9.57 -13.01 -14.08
C GLN A 119 9.56 -11.47 -14.12
N ASN A 120 8.86 -10.85 -15.08
CA ASN A 120 8.98 -9.42 -15.38
C ASN A 120 7.84 -8.53 -14.86
N VAL A 121 6.88 -9.02 -14.07
CA VAL A 121 5.69 -8.20 -13.75
C VAL A 121 6.02 -6.99 -12.87
N TYR A 122 7.08 -7.05 -12.05
CA TYR A 122 7.60 -5.88 -11.32
C TYR A 122 9.09 -5.69 -11.59
N LEU A 123 9.41 -4.89 -12.62
CA LEU A 123 10.78 -4.48 -12.94
C LEU A 123 11.52 -3.86 -11.75
N ASN A 124 10.78 -3.29 -10.79
CA ASN A 124 11.30 -2.79 -9.51
C ASN A 124 10.50 -3.42 -8.36
N LEU A 125 11.16 -4.20 -7.50
CA LEU A 125 10.53 -4.80 -6.32
C LEU A 125 9.98 -3.69 -5.40
N PRO A 126 8.70 -3.77 -4.97
CA PRO A 126 8.17 -2.79 -4.02
C PRO A 126 8.93 -2.88 -2.69
N ARG A 127 9.31 -1.73 -2.12
CA ARG A 127 9.96 -1.68 -0.80
C ARG A 127 8.98 -1.78 0.36
N LEU A 128 7.70 -1.57 0.06
CA LEU A 128 6.60 -1.67 1.01
C LEU A 128 5.45 -2.39 0.34
N ILE A 129 4.91 -3.39 1.02
CA ILE A 129 3.65 -4.04 0.66
C ILE A 129 2.69 -3.77 1.83
N VAL A 130 1.55 -3.18 1.52
CA VAL A 130 0.48 -2.89 2.50
C VAL A 130 -0.71 -3.78 2.18
N LEU A 131 -1.11 -4.59 3.16
CA LEU A 131 -2.31 -5.42 3.10
C LEU A 131 -3.42 -4.71 3.89
N HIS A 132 -4.29 -4.01 3.18
CA HIS A 132 -5.36 -3.20 3.74
C HIS A 132 -6.62 -4.04 3.95
N GLU A 133 -7.27 -3.87 5.11
CA GLU A 133 -8.51 -4.58 5.48
C GLU A 133 -8.40 -6.11 5.35
N LEU A 134 -7.28 -6.70 5.78
CA LEU A 134 -7.06 -8.15 5.66
C LEU A 134 -8.15 -8.98 6.35
N SER A 135 -8.76 -8.45 7.42
CA SER A 135 -9.88 -9.08 8.13
C SER A 135 -11.09 -9.34 7.23
N SER A 136 -11.36 -8.49 6.23
CA SER A 136 -12.55 -8.65 5.37
C SER A 136 -12.53 -9.94 4.57
N TYR A 137 -11.34 -10.49 4.28
CA TYR A 137 -11.17 -11.77 3.58
C TYR A 137 -11.54 -12.98 4.45
N PHE A 138 -11.58 -12.81 5.76
CA PHE A 138 -11.84 -13.88 6.73
C PHE A 138 -13.17 -13.69 7.46
N SER A 139 -13.91 -12.63 7.16
CA SER A 139 -15.23 -12.36 7.74
C SER A 139 -16.35 -13.25 7.17
N GLU A 140 -16.05 -14.11 6.20
CA GLU A 140 -16.96 -15.21 5.82
C GLU A 140 -16.86 -16.34 6.85
N SER A 141 -17.51 -16.10 8.00
CA SER A 141 -17.85 -17.13 8.96
C SER A 141 -19.28 -17.62 8.65
N GLU A 142 -19.39 -18.89 8.28
CA GLU A 142 -20.58 -19.75 8.39
C GLU A 142 -21.83 -19.36 7.58
N ALA A 143 -21.78 -19.54 6.26
CA ALA A 143 -22.97 -19.85 5.45
C ALA A 143 -22.81 -21.28 4.89
N THR A 144 -22.87 -22.26 5.78
CA THR A 144 -23.26 -23.65 5.45
C THR A 144 -24.76 -23.78 5.43
#